data_AF-A0A958QJY3-F1
#
_entry.id   AF-A0A958QJY3-F1
#
_cell.length_a   1.000
_cell.length_b   1.000
_cell.length_c   1.000
_cell.angle_alpha   90.00
_cell.angle_beta   90.00
_cell.angle_gamma   90.00
#
_symmetry.space_group_name_H-M   'P 1'
#
loop_
_entity.id
_entity.type
_entity.pdbx_description
1 polymer ?
#
loop_
_entity_poly.entity_id
_entity_poly.type
_entity_poly.pdbx_seq_one_letter_code
_entity_poly.pdbx_strand_id
1 'polypeptide(L)'
;MYLKALDNKGTLPLFVSMIFLLVSLCLLLGYFVFSVKEKNHFQHVCRIAALESLQYIADATNQLIAMNPKAAKLQNDLKRAKKMLRLAKTPPQIAAAVLYFNKVKLDQKIFRAKQLNIIKSNEKLANQSVRSKQKNGGFLNYNTLLIKAEKYPPLSDSPMYIAYPGFEKKQSLVIEWRKHVSINNKNLKIKGQCMASLYKERKWDPKLIKGKEL
;
A
#
# COMPACT_ATOMS: atom_id res chain seq x y z
N MET A 1 -76.94 14.92 33.79
CA MET A 1 -75.46 14.96 33.80
C MET A 1 -74.99 14.23 32.55
N TYR A 2 -74.67 14.98 31.48
CA TYR A 2 -74.35 14.43 30.16
C TYR A 2 -72.91 13.92 30.14
N LEU A 3 -72.72 12.60 30.18
CA LEU A 3 -71.49 11.98 29.69
C LEU A 3 -71.54 12.02 28.15
N LYS A 4 -70.95 13.08 27.58
CA LYS A 4 -70.58 13.09 26.15
C LYS A 4 -69.55 11.99 25.94
N ALA A 5 -70.01 10.83 25.50
CA ALA A 5 -69.18 9.83 24.87
C ALA A 5 -68.50 10.48 23.66
N LEU A 6 -67.19 10.64 23.74
CA LEU A 6 -66.34 10.99 22.60
C LEU A 6 -66.52 9.90 21.54
N ASP A 7 -67.30 10.21 20.50
CA ASP A 7 -67.39 9.42 19.28
C ASP A 7 -66.06 9.57 18.52
N ASN A 8 -65.03 8.86 19.00
CA ASN A 8 -63.65 8.94 18.54
C ASN A 8 -63.35 7.89 17.45
N LYS A 9 -64.34 7.55 16.61
CA LYS A 9 -64.18 6.55 15.55
C LYS A 9 -63.22 6.99 14.44
N GLY A 10 -62.99 8.30 14.28
CA GLY A 10 -62.08 8.87 13.28
C GLY A 10 -60.64 9.07 13.75
N THR A 11 -60.36 9.08 15.06
CA THR A 11 -59.02 9.41 15.59
C THR A 11 -58.13 8.17 15.75
N LEU A 12 -58.69 7.02 16.10
CA LEU A 12 -57.95 5.76 16.22
C LEU A 12 -57.18 5.34 14.95
N PRO A 13 -57.77 5.38 13.72
CA PRO A 13 -57.03 5.07 12.50
C PRO A 13 -55.95 6.11 12.16
N LEU A 14 -56.15 7.38 12.52
CA LEU A 14 -55.13 8.43 12.37
C LEU A 14 -53.93 8.19 13.29
N PHE A 15 -54.17 7.83 14.56
CA PHE A 15 -53.10 7.47 15.50
C PHE A 15 -52.32 6.24 15.05
N VAL A 16 -53.01 5.19 14.59
CA VAL A 16 -52.38 3.96 14.08
C VAL A 16 -51.55 4.27 12.82
N SER A 17 -52.09 5.05 11.88
CA SER A 17 -51.36 5.50 10.69
C SER A 17 -50.10 6.32 11.05
N MET A 18 -50.20 7.22 12.03
CA MET A 18 -49.06 8.02 12.48
C MET A 18 -47.97 7.17 13.14
N ILE A 19 -48.34 6.14 13.91
CA ILE A 19 -47.40 5.18 14.49
C ILE A 19 -46.69 4.40 13.38
N PHE A 20 -47.40 3.90 12.36
CA PHE A 20 -46.77 3.21 11.23
C PHE A 20 -45.79 4.13 10.47
N LEU A 21 -46.14 5.40 10.30
CA LEU A 21 -45.28 6.39 9.66
C LEU A 21 -44.02 6.68 10.48
N LEU A 22 -44.15 6.81 11.80
CA LEU A 22 -43.03 6.96 12.74
C LEU A 22 -42.12 5.72 12.75
N VAL A 23 -42.69 4.51 12.77
CA VAL A 23 -41.93 3.27 12.71
C VAL A 23 -41.18 3.14 11.38
N SER A 24 -41.82 3.45 10.27
CA SER A 24 -41.20 3.46 8.94
C SER A 24 -40.03 4.47 8.87
N LEU A 25 -40.23 5.68 9.40
CA LEU A 25 -39.18 6.69 9.48
C LEU A 25 -38.00 6.24 10.35
N CYS A 26 -38.28 5.64 11.52
CA CYS A 26 -37.25 5.08 12.40
C CYS A 26 -36.45 3.96 11.72
N LEU A 27 -37.10 3.08 10.96
CA LEU A 27 -36.44 2.02 10.20
C LEU A 27 -35.55 2.59 9.08
N LEU A 28 -36.04 3.61 8.35
CA LEU A 28 -35.25 4.31 7.32
C LEU A 28 -34.02 5.00 7.91
N LEU A 29 -34.19 5.73 9.02
CA LEU A 29 -33.09 6.38 9.74
C LEU A 29 -32.10 5.35 10.29
N GLY A 30 -32.59 4.24 10.85
CA GLY A 30 -31.75 3.14 11.34
C GLY A 30 -30.91 2.51 10.23
N TYR A 31 -31.52 2.24 9.07
CA TYR A 31 -30.82 1.74 7.89
C TYR A 31 -29.77 2.73 7.37
N PHE A 32 -30.10 4.02 7.33
CA PHE A 32 -29.17 5.07 6.91
C PHE A 32 -27.96 5.15 7.84
N VAL A 33 -28.18 5.21 9.16
CA VAL A 33 -27.12 5.25 10.18
C VAL A 33 -26.23 4.01 10.10
N PHE A 34 -26.82 2.82 9.94
CA PHE A 34 -26.07 1.57 9.77
C PHE A 34 -25.18 1.62 8.52
N SER A 35 -25.74 2.04 7.38
CA SER A 35 -25.02 2.15 6.11
C SER A 35 -23.85 3.13 6.18
N VAL A 36 -24.02 4.28 6.86
CA VAL A 36 -22.95 5.27 7.07
C VAL A 36 -21.86 4.73 7.99
N LYS A 37 -22.21 4.12 9.13
CA LYS A 37 -21.24 3.52 10.05
C LYS A 37 -20.40 2.45 9.36
N GLU A 38 -21.04 1.62 8.54
CA GLU A 38 -20.37 0.55 7.82
C GLU A 38 -19.41 1.09 6.75
N LYS A 39 -19.83 2.07 5.94
CA LYS A 39 -18.96 2.75 4.97
C LYS A 39 -17.73 3.34 5.66
N ASN A 40 -17.92 4.01 6.80
CA ASN A 40 -16.84 4.58 7.59
C ASN A 40 -15.87 3.50 8.11
N HIS A 41 -16.38 2.35 8.54
CA HIS A 41 -15.56 1.22 8.97
C HIS A 41 -14.68 0.70 7.84
N PHE A 42 -15.23 0.42 6.65
CA PHE A 42 -14.46 -0.05 5.50
C PHE A 42 -13.43 0.97 5.02
N GLN A 43 -13.80 2.26 5.02
CA GLN A 43 -12.86 3.33 4.67
C GLN A 43 -11.71 3.41 5.69
N HIS A 44 -12.00 3.24 6.98
CA HIS A 44 -10.98 3.21 8.02
C HIS A 44 -10.04 2.01 7.88
N VAL A 45 -10.58 0.80 7.68
CA VAL A 45 -9.79 -0.42 7.44
C VAL A 45 -8.90 -0.27 6.20
N CYS A 46 -9.43 0.27 5.11
CA CYS A 46 -8.67 0.57 3.90
C CYS A 46 -7.50 1.52 4.19
N ARG A 47 -7.77 2.65 4.88
CA ARG A 47 -6.76 3.64 5.24
C ARG A 47 -5.63 3.05 6.09
N ILE A 48 -5.96 2.25 7.10
CA ILE A 48 -4.97 1.57 7.93
C ILE A 48 -4.11 0.63 7.07
N ALA A 49 -4.75 -0.20 6.24
CA ALA A 49 -4.04 -1.15 5.41
C ALA A 49 -3.12 -0.44 4.40
N ALA A 50 -3.54 0.70 3.84
CA ALA A 50 -2.72 1.52 2.95
C ALA A 50 -1.48 2.07 3.66
N LEU A 51 -1.66 2.63 4.87
CA LEU A 51 -0.56 3.18 5.66
C LEU A 51 0.43 2.10 6.10
N GLU A 52 -0.05 0.98 6.66
CA GLU A 52 0.79 -0.15 7.06
C GLU A 52 1.61 -0.68 5.88
N SER A 53 0.98 -0.84 4.71
CA SER A 53 1.66 -1.34 3.50
C SER A 53 2.76 -0.40 3.03
N LEU A 54 2.49 0.91 3.00
CA LEU A 54 3.50 1.90 2.64
C LEU A 54 4.62 2.00 3.67
N GLN A 55 4.36 1.71 4.94
CA GLN A 55 5.40 1.69 5.95
C GLN A 55 6.44 0.62 5.65
N TYR A 56 6.04 -0.59 5.24
CA TYR A 56 6.98 -1.62 4.77
C TYR A 56 7.76 -1.17 3.53
N ILE A 57 7.13 -0.46 2.59
CA ILE A 57 7.82 0.09 1.41
C ILE A 57 8.82 1.18 1.82
N ALA A 58 8.46 2.04 2.77
CA ALA A 58 9.32 3.10 3.29
C ALA A 58 10.58 2.50 3.94
N ASP A 59 10.39 1.49 4.79
CA ASP A 59 11.49 0.79 5.46
C ASP A 59 12.41 0.10 4.46
N ALA A 60 11.85 -0.60 3.47
CA ALA A 60 12.62 -1.18 2.37
C ALA A 60 13.44 -0.13 1.61
N THR A 61 12.81 0.99 1.27
CA THR A 61 13.44 2.09 0.54
C THR A 61 14.59 2.70 1.34
N ASN A 62 14.38 2.94 2.64
CA ASN A 62 15.42 3.44 3.54
C ASN A 62 16.61 2.48 3.62
N GLN A 63 16.35 1.17 3.75
CA GLN A 63 17.40 0.15 3.76
C GLN A 63 18.19 0.11 2.45
N LEU A 64 17.50 0.17 1.30
CA LEU A 64 18.14 0.18 -0.02
C LEU A 64 19.01 1.43 -0.22
N ILE A 65 18.55 2.60 0.20
CA ILE A 65 19.33 3.85 0.15
C ILE A 65 20.55 3.76 1.08
N ALA A 66 20.39 3.21 2.28
CA ALA A 66 21.50 3.02 3.23
C ALA A 66 22.59 2.08 2.68
N MET A 67 22.27 1.22 1.70
CA MET A 67 23.23 0.37 1.01
C MET A 67 24.04 1.09 -0.08
N ASN A 68 23.70 2.33 -0.45
CA ASN A 68 24.36 3.08 -1.53
C ASN A 68 25.88 3.26 -1.36
N PRO A 69 26.42 3.59 -0.16
CA PRO A 69 27.87 3.73 0.00
C PRO A 69 28.63 2.44 -0.38
N LYS A 70 28.06 1.28 -0.02
CA LYS A 70 28.62 -0.03 -0.37
C LYS A 70 28.49 -0.33 -1.87
N ALA A 71 27.36 0.03 -2.49
CA ALA A 71 27.18 -0.07 -3.93
C ALA A 71 28.23 0.76 -4.69
N ALA A 72 28.45 2.01 -4.27
CA ALA A 72 29.45 2.90 -4.85
C ALA A 72 30.88 2.33 -4.72
N LYS A 73 31.22 1.79 -3.54
CA LYS A 73 32.50 1.11 -3.32
C LYS A 73 32.70 -0.07 -4.28
N LEU A 74 31.71 -0.95 -4.40
CA LEU A 74 31.78 -2.11 -5.31
C LEU A 74 31.91 -1.70 -6.78
N GLN A 75 31.25 -0.62 -7.21
CA GLN A 75 31.41 -0.08 -8.55
C GLN A 75 32.84 0.44 -8.79
N ASN A 76 33.43 1.11 -7.80
CA ASN A 76 34.81 1.58 -7.88
C ASN A 76 35.82 0.43 -7.86
N ASP A 77 35.59 -0.60 -7.05
CA ASP A 77 36.41 -1.82 -7.03
C ASP A 77 36.36 -2.53 -8.38
N LEU A 78 35.18 -2.57 -9.04
CA LEU A 78 35.07 -3.15 -10.39
C LEU A 78 35.87 -2.34 -11.42
N LYS A 79 35.81 -1.01 -11.36
CA LYS A 79 36.62 -0.13 -12.23
C LYS A 79 38.11 -0.37 -12.00
N ARG A 80 38.54 -0.50 -10.74
CA ARG A 80 39.93 -0.80 -10.37
C ARG A 80 40.36 -2.17 -10.88
N ALA A 81 39.54 -3.20 -10.69
CA ALA A 81 39.82 -4.56 -11.16
C ALA A 81 39.96 -4.60 -12.69
N LYS A 82 39.07 -3.93 -13.43
CA LYS A 82 39.19 -3.78 -14.89
C LYS A 82 40.48 -3.08 -15.30
N LYS A 83 40.89 -2.03 -14.57
CA LYS A 83 42.16 -1.33 -14.82
C LYS A 83 43.37 -2.25 -14.59
N MET A 84 43.39 -3.02 -13.49
CA MET A 84 44.48 -3.97 -13.21
C MET A 84 44.58 -5.02 -14.32
N LEU A 85 43.45 -5.55 -14.79
CA LEU A 85 43.41 -6.55 -15.85
C LEU A 85 43.92 -6.01 -17.18
N ARG A 86 43.70 -4.72 -17.48
CA ARG A 86 44.25 -4.03 -18.66
C ARG A 86 45.75 -3.73 -18.57
N LEU A 87 46.28 -3.53 -17.36
CA LEU A 87 47.68 -3.14 -17.14
C LEU A 87 48.61 -4.32 -16.87
N ALA A 88 48.06 -5.51 -16.57
CA ALA A 88 48.83 -6.72 -16.32
C ALA A 88 49.58 -7.16 -17.59
N LYS A 89 50.90 -7.39 -17.46
CA LYS A 89 51.76 -7.76 -18.60
C LYS A 89 52.34 -9.17 -18.47
N THR A 90 52.54 -9.66 -17.25
CA THR A 90 53.14 -10.99 -17.01
C THR A 90 52.08 -12.02 -16.61
N PRO A 91 52.30 -13.32 -16.87
CA PRO A 91 51.33 -14.36 -16.50
C PRO A 91 50.92 -14.33 -15.02
N PRO A 92 51.83 -14.14 -14.03
CA PRO A 92 51.43 -14.00 -12.63
C PRO A 92 50.57 -12.77 -12.35
N GLN A 93 50.88 -11.63 -12.99
CA GLN A 93 50.06 -10.41 -12.86
C GLN A 93 48.66 -10.59 -13.46
N ILE A 94 48.57 -11.28 -14.59
CA ILE A 94 47.29 -11.60 -15.24
C ILE A 94 46.45 -12.49 -14.32
N ALA A 95 47.04 -13.55 -13.78
CA ALA A 95 46.36 -14.46 -12.84
C ALA A 95 45.83 -13.71 -11.61
N ALA A 96 46.64 -12.85 -10.99
CA ALA A 96 46.23 -12.04 -9.85
C ALA A 96 45.10 -11.05 -10.21
N ALA A 97 45.18 -10.40 -11.36
CA ALA A 97 44.17 -9.46 -11.82
C ALA A 97 42.82 -10.16 -12.12
N VAL A 98 42.86 -11.35 -12.74
CA VAL A 98 41.67 -12.18 -13.00
C VAL A 98 41.03 -12.63 -11.69
N LEU A 99 41.83 -13.12 -10.73
CA LEU A 99 41.33 -13.50 -9.40
C LEU A 99 40.65 -12.33 -8.70
N TYR A 100 41.27 -11.16 -8.69
CA TYR A 100 40.67 -9.96 -8.09
C TYR A 100 39.38 -9.53 -8.79
N PHE A 101 39.35 -9.54 -10.13
CA PHE A 101 38.14 -9.24 -10.90
C PHE A 101 36.99 -10.20 -10.60
N ASN A 102 37.26 -11.51 -10.53
CA ASN A 102 36.26 -12.52 -10.21
C ASN A 102 35.73 -12.36 -8.80
N LYS A 103 36.59 -12.05 -7.82
CA LYS A 103 36.19 -11.73 -6.45
C LYS A 103 35.22 -10.55 -6.39
N VAL A 104 35.56 -9.43 -7.05
CA VAL A 104 34.70 -8.25 -7.07
C VAL A 104 33.34 -8.55 -7.72
N LYS A 105 33.32 -9.33 -8.82
CA LYS A 105 32.05 -9.77 -9.43
C LYS A 105 31.21 -10.62 -8.48
N LEU A 106 31.83 -11.53 -7.74
CA LEU A 106 31.12 -12.35 -6.75
C LEU A 106 30.51 -11.47 -5.65
N ASP A 107 31.27 -10.50 -5.12
CA ASP A 107 30.80 -9.55 -4.12
C ASP A 107 29.60 -8.72 -4.64
N GLN A 108 29.63 -8.29 -5.90
CA GLN A 108 28.50 -7.61 -6.55
C GLN A 108 27.26 -8.51 -6.65
N LYS A 109 27.41 -9.79 -7.03
CA LYS A 109 26.29 -10.74 -7.07
C LYS A 109 25.67 -10.97 -5.70
N ILE A 110 26.48 -11.16 -4.67
CA ILE A 110 26.01 -11.32 -3.28
C ILE A 110 25.28 -10.06 -2.82
N PHE A 111 25.83 -8.88 -3.13
CA PHE A 111 25.20 -7.61 -2.79
C PHE A 111 23.85 -7.43 -3.49
N ARG A 112 23.77 -7.78 -4.79
CA ARG A 112 22.51 -7.79 -5.56
C ARG A 112 21.47 -8.70 -4.93
N ALA A 113 21.86 -9.90 -4.52
CA ALA A 113 20.96 -10.86 -3.88
C ALA A 113 20.38 -10.29 -2.58
N LYS A 114 21.19 -9.58 -1.77
CA LYS A 114 20.72 -8.88 -0.57
C LYS A 114 19.69 -7.80 -0.88
N GLN A 115 19.96 -6.96 -1.89
CA GLN A 115 19.00 -5.93 -2.33
C GLN A 115 17.69 -6.56 -2.82
N LEU A 116 17.75 -7.63 -3.61
CA LEU A 116 16.57 -8.35 -4.09
C LEU A 116 15.77 -9.00 -2.96
N ASN A 117 16.46 -9.50 -1.93
CA ASN A 117 15.79 -10.06 -0.76
C ASN A 117 15.00 -9.00 0.01
N ILE A 118 15.57 -7.81 0.22
CA ILE A 118 14.87 -6.67 0.85
C ILE A 118 13.62 -6.29 0.05
N ILE A 119 13.72 -6.25 -1.28
CA ILE A 119 12.57 -5.92 -2.14
C ILE A 119 11.47 -6.99 -2.00
N LYS A 120 11.82 -8.27 -2.15
CA LYS A 120 10.84 -9.38 -2.11
C LYS A 120 10.20 -9.56 -0.72
N SER A 121 10.96 -9.42 0.36
CA SER A 121 10.44 -9.59 1.71
C SER A 121 9.43 -8.50 2.05
N ASN A 122 9.73 -7.25 1.70
CA ASN A 122 8.83 -6.13 1.96
C ASN A 122 7.61 -6.14 1.04
N GLU A 123 7.75 -6.56 -0.22
CA GLU A 123 6.59 -6.80 -1.10
C GLU A 123 5.66 -7.87 -0.51
N LYS A 124 6.21 -8.95 0.05
CA LYS A 124 5.42 -9.99 0.73
C LYS A 124 4.72 -9.44 1.98
N LEU A 125 5.42 -8.69 2.83
CA LEU A 125 4.86 -8.09 4.05
C LEU A 125 3.75 -7.08 3.73
N ALA A 126 3.99 -6.20 2.76
CA ALA A 126 3.00 -5.24 2.30
C ALA A 126 1.77 -5.95 1.72
N ASN A 127 1.94 -7.04 0.96
CA ASN A 127 0.80 -7.83 0.49
C ASN A 127 0.06 -8.58 1.63
N GLN A 128 0.78 -9.02 2.67
CA GLN A 128 0.20 -9.71 3.82
C GLN A 128 -0.61 -8.77 4.73
N SER A 129 -0.14 -7.54 4.98
CA SER A 129 -0.87 -6.57 5.79
C SER A 129 -2.23 -6.26 5.19
N VAL A 130 -2.34 -6.20 3.85
CA VAL A 130 -3.64 -5.96 3.23
C VAL A 130 -4.56 -7.17 3.29
N ARG A 131 -4.03 -8.37 3.04
CA ARG A 131 -4.79 -9.63 3.14
C ARG A 131 -5.28 -9.92 4.55
N SER A 132 -4.52 -9.57 5.59
CA SER A 132 -4.92 -9.80 6.98
C SER A 132 -6.15 -8.96 7.37
N LYS A 133 -6.27 -7.74 6.83
CA LYS A 133 -7.42 -6.85 7.04
C LYS A 133 -8.66 -7.24 6.21
N GLN A 134 -8.52 -8.16 5.25
CA GLN A 134 -9.61 -8.69 4.42
C GLN A 134 -10.52 -9.69 5.17
N LYS A 135 -10.08 -10.26 6.30
CA LYS A 135 -10.77 -11.38 6.98
C LYS A 135 -12.15 -11.04 7.60
N ASN A 136 -12.59 -9.78 7.58
CA ASN A 136 -13.86 -9.34 8.18
C ASN A 136 -14.97 -8.96 7.17
N GLY A 137 -15.08 -9.66 6.04
CA GLY A 137 -16.30 -9.64 5.20
C GLY A 137 -16.38 -8.61 4.08
N GLY A 138 -15.27 -7.99 3.67
CA GLY A 138 -15.16 -7.16 2.47
C GLY A 138 -14.00 -7.58 1.57
N PHE A 139 -14.17 -7.53 0.25
CA PHE A 139 -13.09 -7.80 -0.71
C PHE A 139 -12.28 -6.52 -0.91
N LEU A 140 -11.04 -6.52 -0.43
CA LEU A 140 -10.04 -5.50 -0.75
C LEU A 140 -9.26 -5.99 -1.97
N ASN A 141 -9.21 -5.21 -3.05
CA ASN A 141 -8.49 -5.54 -4.27
C ASN A 141 -7.43 -4.46 -4.55
N TYR A 142 -6.24 -4.89 -4.95
CA TYR A 142 -5.06 -4.01 -5.03
C TYR A 142 -4.56 -3.96 -6.46
N ASN A 143 -4.36 -2.76 -6.99
CA ASN A 143 -3.58 -2.58 -8.20
C ASN A 143 -2.10 -2.49 -7.80
N THR A 144 -1.41 -3.63 -7.93
CA THR A 144 0.05 -3.85 -7.95
C THR A 144 0.91 -2.90 -7.11
N LEU A 145 1.34 -3.39 -5.94
CA LEU A 145 2.27 -2.71 -5.05
C LEU A 145 3.72 -2.97 -5.52
N LEU A 146 4.21 -2.13 -6.42
CA LEU A 146 5.61 -2.19 -6.89
C LEU A 146 6.45 -1.21 -6.07
N ILE A 147 7.51 -1.70 -5.42
CA ILE A 147 8.58 -0.85 -4.89
C ILE A 147 9.28 -0.20 -6.10
N LYS A 148 8.84 1.01 -6.48
CA LYS A 148 9.42 1.77 -7.59
C LYS A 148 10.56 2.66 -7.09
N ALA A 149 11.65 2.03 -6.64
CA ALA A 149 12.90 2.73 -6.39
C ALA A 149 13.74 2.70 -7.68
N GLU A 150 14.09 3.87 -8.21
CA GLU A 150 14.87 3.96 -9.45
C GLU A 150 16.33 3.56 -9.20
N LYS A 151 16.87 2.77 -10.12
CA LYS A 151 18.21 2.18 -10.02
C LYS A 151 19.21 3.01 -10.81
N TYR A 152 20.36 3.32 -10.21
CA TYR A 152 21.43 4.04 -10.88
C TYR A 152 22.82 3.40 -10.64
N PRO A 153 23.59 3.04 -11.68
CA PRO A 153 23.13 2.83 -13.05
C PRO A 153 22.18 1.61 -13.14
N PRO A 154 21.15 1.63 -13.99
CA PRO A 154 20.06 0.63 -13.98
C PRO A 154 20.51 -0.79 -14.35
N LEU A 155 21.57 -0.91 -15.16
CA LEU A 155 22.15 -2.18 -15.61
C LEU A 155 23.31 -2.67 -14.74
N SER A 156 23.58 -2.00 -13.61
CA SER A 156 24.65 -2.41 -12.69
C SER A 156 24.24 -3.64 -11.89
N ASP A 157 25.19 -4.54 -11.61
CA ASP A 157 25.00 -5.61 -10.63
C ASP A 157 24.99 -5.08 -9.18
N SER A 158 25.44 -3.85 -8.96
CA SER A 158 25.36 -3.15 -7.68
C SER A 158 24.79 -1.75 -7.88
N PRO A 159 23.49 -1.62 -8.23
CA PRO A 159 22.86 -0.32 -8.44
C PRO A 159 22.70 0.41 -7.12
N MET A 160 22.80 1.73 -7.18
CA MET A 160 22.39 2.65 -6.12
C MET A 160 20.90 2.98 -6.30
N TYR A 161 20.24 3.29 -5.19
CA TYR A 161 18.84 3.72 -5.17
C TYR A 161 18.76 5.21 -4.80
N ILE A 162 18.07 6.00 -5.61
CA ILE A 162 17.96 7.45 -5.41
C ILE A 162 16.54 7.88 -5.05
N ALA A 163 16.47 8.89 -4.16
CA ALA A 163 15.26 9.62 -3.82
C ALA A 163 15.18 10.88 -4.70
N TYR A 164 14.43 10.87 -5.79
CA TYR A 164 14.32 12.04 -6.69
C TYR A 164 13.15 12.98 -6.32
N PRO A 165 13.16 14.24 -6.81
CA PRO A 165 12.05 15.16 -6.62
C PRO A 165 10.72 14.60 -7.15
N GLY A 166 9.70 14.53 -6.29
CA GLY A 166 8.40 13.93 -6.64
C GLY A 166 8.34 12.41 -6.51
N PHE A 167 9.35 11.77 -5.92
CA PHE A 167 9.31 10.35 -5.50
C PHE A 167 8.05 10.03 -4.69
N GLU A 168 7.61 10.98 -3.84
CA GLU A 168 6.35 10.93 -3.10
C GLU A 168 5.16 10.61 -4.01
N LYS A 169 4.89 11.49 -4.98
CA LYS A 169 3.77 11.36 -5.92
C LYS A 169 3.83 10.06 -6.74
N LYS A 170 5.03 9.54 -7.02
CA LYS A 170 5.24 8.31 -7.80
C LYS A 170 5.18 7.03 -6.95
N GLN A 171 5.22 7.16 -5.61
CA GLN A 171 5.07 6.07 -4.64
C GLN A 171 3.73 6.19 -3.92
N SER A 172 2.65 6.26 -4.72
CA SER A 172 1.29 6.19 -4.22
C SER A 172 0.75 4.76 -4.30
N LEU A 173 0.17 4.29 -3.20
CA LEU A 173 -0.58 3.06 -3.13
C LEU A 173 -2.07 3.38 -3.21
N VAL A 174 -2.77 2.74 -4.14
CA VAL A 174 -4.23 2.82 -4.28
C VAL A 174 -4.80 1.45 -3.91
N ILE A 175 -5.64 1.43 -2.88
CA ILE A 175 -6.38 0.23 -2.48
C ILE A 175 -7.85 0.45 -2.82
N GLU A 176 -8.41 -0.45 -3.62
CA GLU A 176 -9.86 -0.50 -3.84
C GLU A 176 -10.50 -1.44 -2.81
N TRP A 177 -11.66 -1.06 -2.30
CA TRP A 177 -12.48 -1.92 -1.47
C TRP A 177 -13.85 -2.12 -2.11
N ARG A 178 -14.36 -3.34 -2.02
CA ARG A 178 -15.66 -3.76 -2.57
C ARG A 178 -16.41 -4.58 -1.53
N LYS A 179 -17.66 -4.23 -1.30
CA LYS A 179 -18.60 -4.99 -0.48
C LYS A 179 -19.78 -5.45 -1.33
N HIS A 180 -20.10 -6.73 -1.22
CA HIS A 180 -21.34 -7.29 -1.74
C HIS A 180 -22.39 -7.22 -0.62
N VAL A 181 -23.51 -6.54 -0.89
CA VAL A 181 -24.65 -6.47 0.01
C VAL A 181 -25.83 -7.13 -0.71
N SER A 182 -26.37 -8.21 -0.15
CA SER A 182 -27.57 -8.85 -0.67
C SER A 182 -28.79 -8.24 0.01
N ILE A 183 -29.65 -7.59 -0.76
CA ILE A 183 -30.95 -7.07 -0.29
C ILE A 183 -32.01 -7.63 -1.24
N ASN A 184 -32.96 -8.41 -0.71
CA ASN A 184 -34.09 -8.99 -1.47
C ASN A 184 -33.65 -9.70 -2.77
N ASN A 185 -32.71 -10.65 -2.68
CA ASN A 185 -32.12 -11.38 -3.82
C ASN A 185 -31.42 -10.51 -4.87
N LYS A 186 -31.24 -9.21 -4.63
CA LYS A 186 -30.42 -8.31 -5.46
C LYS A 186 -29.06 -8.12 -4.81
N ASN A 187 -28.01 -8.41 -5.57
CA ASN A 187 -26.62 -8.19 -5.16
C ASN A 187 -26.21 -6.75 -5.49
N LEU A 188 -26.18 -5.88 -4.49
CA LEU A 188 -25.62 -4.54 -4.60
C LEU A 188 -24.11 -4.59 -4.34
N LYS A 189 -23.34 -3.91 -5.20
CA LYS A 189 -21.89 -3.77 -5.03
C LYS A 189 -21.59 -2.35 -4.58
N ILE A 190 -21.14 -2.19 -3.35
CA ILE A 190 -20.61 -0.92 -2.83
C ILE A 190 -19.10 -0.96 -3.05
N LYS A 191 -18.52 0.09 -3.64
CA LYS A 191 -17.09 0.22 -3.82
C LYS A 191 -16.58 1.55 -3.31
N GLY A 192 -15.31 1.59 -2.94
CA GLY A 192 -14.58 2.82 -2.67
C GLY A 192 -13.09 2.60 -2.82
N GLN A 193 -12.32 3.67 -2.63
CA GLN A 193 -10.86 3.64 -2.75
C GLN A 193 -10.23 4.42 -1.59
N CYS A 194 -9.04 4.00 -1.19
CA CYS A 194 -8.16 4.82 -0.36
C CYS A 194 -6.78 4.91 -1.01
N MET A 195 -6.16 6.08 -0.85
CA MET A 195 -4.85 6.38 -1.40
C MET A 195 -3.93 6.85 -0.30
N ALA A 196 -2.69 6.38 -0.35
CA ALA A 196 -1.63 6.84 0.52
C ALA A 196 -0.33 6.97 -0.29
N SER A 197 0.58 7.80 0.19
CA SER A 197 1.84 8.08 -0.47
C SER A 197 2.94 8.26 0.55
N LEU A 198 4.18 7.99 0.14
CA LEU A 198 5.33 8.36 0.95
C LEU A 198 5.59 9.85 0.84
N TYR A 199 5.98 10.48 1.95
CA TYR A 199 6.44 11.87 2.04
C TYR A 199 7.82 11.89 2.70
N LYS A 200 8.72 12.78 2.26
CA LYS A 200 10.09 12.94 2.77
C LYS A 200 10.20 14.25 3.52
N GLU A 201 10.05 14.19 4.83
CA GLU A 201 10.45 15.29 5.71
C GLU A 201 11.89 15.06 6.20
N ARG A 202 12.10 14.04 7.04
CA ARG A 202 13.43 13.57 7.47
C ARG A 202 13.70 12.11 7.08
N LYS A 203 12.64 11.31 7.04
CA LYS A 203 12.58 9.91 6.58
C LYS A 203 11.34 9.74 5.71
N TRP A 204 11.24 8.64 4.97
CA TRP A 204 10.02 8.31 4.23
C TRP A 204 8.90 7.95 5.21
N ASP A 205 7.85 8.77 5.26
CA ASP A 205 6.68 8.56 6.11
C ASP A 205 5.40 8.48 5.26
N PRO A 206 4.53 7.48 5.49
CA PRO A 206 3.29 7.35 4.76
C PRO A 206 2.25 8.40 5.20
N LYS A 207 1.61 9.07 4.25
CA LYS A 207 0.44 9.94 4.50
C LYS A 207 -0.71 9.59 3.58
N LEU A 208 -1.93 9.71 4.10
CA LEU A 208 -3.15 9.58 3.31
C LEU A 208 -3.27 10.77 2.35
N ILE A 209 -3.69 10.49 1.11
CA ILE A 209 -4.05 11.53 0.15
C ILE A 209 -5.53 11.40 -0.17
N LYS A 210 -6.23 12.53 -0.42
CA LYS A 210 -7.56 12.48 -1.04
C LYS A 210 -7.45 11.71 -2.35
N GLY A 211 -8.23 10.63 -2.48
CA GLY A 211 -8.34 9.93 -3.75
C GLY A 211 -8.92 10.87 -4.80
N LYS A 212 -8.53 10.70 -6.06
CA LYS A 212 -9.34 11.25 -7.16
C LYS A 212 -10.66 10.51 -7.13
N GLU A 213 -11.76 11.23 -6.89
CA GLU A 213 -13.09 10.68 -7.15
C GLU A 213 -13.15 10.34 -8.64
N LEU A 214 -13.47 9.08 -8.94
CA LEU A 214 -13.75 8.60 -10.31
C LEU A 214 -15.19 8.88 -10.66
#